data_AF-A0A3D3JJU9-F1
#
_entry.id   AF-A0A3D3JJU9-F1
#
_cell.length_a   1.000
_cell.length_b   1.000
_cell.length_c   1.000
_cell.angle_alpha   90.00
_cell.angle_beta   90.00
_cell.angle_gamma   90.00
#
_symmetry.space_group_name_H-M   'P 1'
#
loop_
_entity.id
_entity.type
_entity.pdbx_description
1 polymer ?
#
loop_
_entity_poly.entity_id
_entity_poly.type
_entity_poly.pdbx_seq_one_letter_code
_entity_poly.pdbx_strand_id
1 'polypeptide(L)'
;MTPKAAKLRQILEQPDILVLPGVYDCVGAKLVEQAGFGAVFTSGFGVSAAALGKPDYGFLTATEMMYAASRITAAVDIPLVADIDTGYGNPLNVYRTVTELVRHDIAGFILEDQEWP
;
A
#
# COMPACT_ATOMS: atom_id res chain seq x y z
N MET A 1 18.32 9.60 3.89
CA MET A 1 17.46 8.56 4.47
C MET A 1 17.52 7.35 3.55
N THR A 2 17.54 6.14 4.09
CA THR A 2 17.42 4.91 3.30
C THR A 2 15.99 4.80 2.76
N PRO A 3 15.77 4.57 1.45
CA PRO A 3 14.43 4.40 0.90
C PRO A 3 13.68 3.27 1.60
N LYS A 4 12.37 3.41 1.82
CA LYS A 4 11.58 2.39 2.54
C LYS A 4 11.56 1.05 1.80
N ALA A 5 11.63 1.07 0.46
CA ALA A 5 11.78 -0.15 -0.34
C ALA A 5 13.06 -0.93 -0.03
N ALA A 6 14.17 -0.25 0.23
CA ALA A 6 15.42 -0.90 0.62
C ALA A 6 15.33 -1.48 2.04
N LYS A 7 14.67 -0.76 2.96
CA LYS A 7 14.37 -1.26 4.31
C LYS A 7 13.48 -2.51 4.26
N LEU A 8 12.43 -2.51 3.44
CA LEU A 8 11.56 -3.67 3.24
C LEU A 8 12.35 -4.86 2.69
N ARG A 9 13.22 -4.66 1.70
CA ARG A 9 14.07 -5.74 1.15
C ARG A 9 14.97 -6.36 2.23
N GLN A 10 15.60 -5.54 3.07
CA GLN A 10 16.43 -6.05 4.18
C GLN A 10 15.62 -6.88 5.18
N ILE A 11 14.37 -6.49 5.46
CA ILE A 11 13.47 -7.25 6.34
C ILE A 11 13.09 -8.58 5.70
N LEU A 12 12.75 -8.59 4.40
CA LEU A 12 12.36 -9.81 3.66
C LEU A 12 13.50 -10.82 3.50
N GLU A 13 14.76 -10.37 3.59
CA GLU A 13 15.94 -11.23 3.59
C GLU A 13 16.21 -11.90 4.94
N GLN A 14 15.54 -11.47 6.03
CA GLN A 14 15.65 -12.10 7.33
C GLN A 14 14.87 -13.42 7.37
N PRO A 15 15.29 -14.40 8.19
CA PRO A 15 14.61 -15.69 8.32
C PRO A 15 13.25 -15.61 9.03
N ASP A 16 12.98 -14.50 9.73
CA ASP A 16 11.75 -14.31 10.52
C ASP A 16 10.53 -14.00 9.63
N ILE A 17 9.36 -14.42 10.08
CA ILE A 17 8.09 -14.09 9.42
C ILE A 17 7.81 -12.60 9.59
N LEU A 18 7.69 -11.87 8.48
CA LEU A 18 7.21 -10.49 8.48
C LEU A 18 5.69 -10.45 8.62
N VAL A 19 5.21 -9.89 9.72
CA VAL A 19 3.78 -9.59 9.92
C VAL A 19 3.47 -8.19 9.39
N LEU A 20 2.47 -8.09 8.52
CA LEU A 20 1.98 -6.82 7.98
C LEU A 20 0.51 -6.60 8.37
N PRO A 21 0.23 -5.82 9.42
CA PRO A 21 -1.14 -5.45 9.75
C PRO A 21 -1.76 -4.58 8.65
N GLY A 22 -3.02 -4.90 8.30
CA GLY A 22 -3.81 -4.15 7.33
C GLY A 22 -4.34 -2.83 7.90
N VAL A 23 -4.09 -1.72 7.22
CA VAL A 23 -4.53 -0.37 7.59
C VAL A 23 -5.17 0.34 6.40
N TYR A 24 -6.09 1.27 6.67
CA TYR A 24 -6.79 2.04 5.65
C TYR A 24 -6.73 3.57 5.88
N ASP A 25 -6.10 4.00 6.98
CA ASP A 25 -5.88 5.42 7.28
C ASP A 25 -4.56 5.65 8.05
N CYS A 26 -4.22 6.93 8.25
CA CYS A 26 -2.98 7.32 8.93
C CYS A 26 -3.00 7.02 10.43
N VAL A 27 -4.18 7.00 11.06
CA VAL A 27 -4.29 6.76 12.51
C VAL A 27 -3.97 5.30 12.80
N GLY A 28 -4.58 4.37 12.07
CA GLY A 28 -4.30 2.94 12.14
C GLY A 28 -2.83 2.64 11.86
N ALA A 29 -2.24 3.28 10.84
CA ALA A 29 -0.82 3.12 10.55
C ALA A 29 0.09 3.54 11.72
N LYS A 30 -0.19 4.70 12.34
CA LYS A 30 0.55 5.16 13.52
C LYS A 30 0.38 4.24 14.72
N LEU A 31 -0.82 3.70 14.94
CA LEU A 31 -1.06 2.73 16.01
C LEU A 31 -0.29 1.43 15.79
N VAL A 32 -0.24 0.93 14.55
CA VAL A 32 0.55 -0.25 14.20
C VAL A 32 2.05 0.00 14.42
N GLU A 33 2.57 1.15 14.01
CA GLU A 33 3.97 1.52 14.27
C GLU A 33 4.26 1.61 15.78
N GLN A 34 3.38 2.26 16.55
CA GLN A 34 3.51 2.36 18.01
C GLN A 34 3.44 1.01 18.72
N ALA A 35 2.71 0.04 18.15
CA ALA A 35 2.66 -1.32 18.64
C ALA A 35 3.93 -2.13 18.31
N GLY A 36 4.89 -1.56 17.57
CA GLY A 36 6.21 -2.15 17.31
C GLY A 36 6.30 -3.02 16.07
N PHE A 37 5.30 -2.98 15.18
CA PHE A 37 5.37 -3.72 13.91
C PHE A 37 6.40 -3.11 12.96
N GLY A 38 7.10 -3.97 12.22
CA GLY A 38 8.18 -3.55 11.31
C GLY A 38 7.73 -3.02 9.95
N ALA A 39 6.46 -3.25 9.56
CA ALA A 39 5.86 -2.84 8.30
C ALA A 39 4.32 -2.82 8.40
N VAL A 40 3.65 -2.18 7.44
CA VAL A 40 2.19 -2.11 7.31
C VAL A 40 1.74 -2.50 5.90
N PHE A 41 0.50 -2.94 5.78
CA PHE A 41 -0.15 -3.20 4.49
C PHE A 41 -1.37 -2.29 4.34
N THR A 42 -1.61 -1.73 3.15
CA THR A 42 -2.87 -1.03 2.84
C THR A 42 -3.75 -1.89 1.95
N SER A 43 -4.98 -2.15 2.41
CA SER A 43 -5.98 -2.96 1.72
C SER A 43 -6.90 -2.11 0.83
N GLY A 44 -7.17 -2.56 -0.41
CA GLY A 44 -8.16 -1.96 -1.31
C GLY A 44 -9.55 -1.89 -0.68
N PHE A 45 -10.08 -3.02 -0.18
CA PHE A 45 -11.33 -3.06 0.60
C PHE A 45 -11.37 -2.04 1.74
N GLY A 46 -10.31 -2.01 2.58
CA GLY A 46 -10.28 -1.11 3.73
C GLY A 46 -10.41 0.36 3.32
N VAL A 47 -9.72 0.76 2.24
CA VAL A 47 -9.81 2.13 1.70
C VAL A 47 -11.19 2.37 1.08
N SER A 48 -11.75 1.42 0.32
CA SER A 48 -13.07 1.57 -0.32
C SER A 48 -14.17 1.73 0.73
N ALA A 49 -14.15 0.89 1.76
CA ALA A 49 -15.11 0.93 2.86
C ALA A 49 -15.02 2.24 3.64
N ALA A 50 -13.81 2.69 3.99
CA ALA A 50 -13.60 3.88 4.81
C ALA A 50 -13.82 5.20 4.03
N ALA A 51 -13.39 5.27 2.77
CA ALA A 51 -13.46 6.50 1.97
C ALA A 51 -14.80 6.65 1.23
N LEU A 52 -15.36 5.56 0.72
CA LEU A 52 -16.54 5.57 -0.15
C LEU A 52 -17.78 4.96 0.50
N GLY A 53 -17.63 4.18 1.57
CA GLY A 53 -18.73 3.38 2.13
C GLY A 53 -19.22 2.30 1.16
N LYS A 54 -18.31 1.75 0.35
CA LYS A 54 -18.59 0.78 -0.72
C LYS A 54 -17.84 -0.53 -0.51
N PRO A 55 -18.33 -1.65 -1.09
CA PRO A 55 -17.59 -2.90 -1.09
C PRO A 55 -16.37 -2.82 -2.03
N ASP A 56 -15.52 -3.85 -1.96
CA ASP A 56 -14.34 -3.97 -2.82
C ASP A 56 -14.70 -4.57 -4.19
N TYR A 57 -15.00 -3.68 -5.14
CA TYR A 57 -15.47 -4.02 -6.49
C TYR A 57 -14.76 -3.15 -7.55
N GLY A 58 -13.58 -2.62 -7.25
CA GLY A 58 -12.85 -1.73 -8.17
C GLY A 58 -13.53 -0.37 -8.38
N PHE A 59 -14.28 0.12 -7.38
CA PHE A 59 -14.84 1.48 -7.41
C PHE A 59 -13.80 2.56 -7.17
N LEU A 60 -12.72 2.22 -6.45
CA LEU A 60 -11.60 3.13 -6.24
C LEU A 60 -10.83 3.32 -7.55
N THR A 61 -10.50 4.56 -7.84
CA THR A 61 -9.56 4.89 -8.90
C THR A 61 -8.11 4.77 -8.40
N ALA A 62 -7.17 4.61 -9.33
CA ALA A 62 -5.74 4.69 -9.02
C ALA A 62 -5.39 5.95 -8.21
N THR A 63 -5.99 7.10 -8.56
CA THR A 63 -5.72 8.37 -7.88
C THR A 63 -6.20 8.36 -6.43
N GLU A 64 -7.36 7.80 -6.14
CA GLU A 64 -7.88 7.70 -4.77
C GLU A 64 -7.05 6.74 -3.93
N MET A 65 -6.65 5.60 -4.50
CA MET A 65 -5.79 4.65 -3.80
C MET A 65 -4.40 5.22 -3.55
N MET A 66 -3.78 5.89 -4.54
CA MET A 66 -2.49 6.57 -4.35
C MET A 66 -2.58 7.70 -3.33
N TYR A 67 -3.70 8.43 -3.28
CA TYR A 67 -3.93 9.45 -2.26
C TYR A 67 -3.99 8.85 -0.85
N ALA A 68 -4.64 7.70 -0.67
CA ALA A 68 -4.65 7.01 0.62
C ALA A 68 -3.24 6.49 1.00
N ALA A 69 -2.62 5.71 0.11
CA ALA A 69 -1.34 5.05 0.36
C ALA A 69 -0.19 6.04 0.58
N SER A 70 -0.13 7.14 -0.16
CA SER A 70 0.91 8.17 0.00
C SER A 70 0.83 8.86 1.37
N ARG A 71 -0.39 9.18 1.85
CA ARG A 71 -0.58 9.78 3.17
C ARG A 71 -0.24 8.82 4.30
N ILE A 72 -0.62 7.55 4.16
CA ILE A 72 -0.26 6.50 5.13
C ILE A 72 1.27 6.36 5.18
N THR A 73 1.92 6.28 4.02
CA THR A 73 3.38 6.17 3.92
C THR A 73 4.09 7.37 4.55
N ALA A 74 3.58 8.59 4.34
CA ALA A 74 4.16 9.80 4.94
C ALA A 74 3.90 9.92 6.45
N ALA A 75 2.93 9.19 7.01
CA ALA A 75 2.55 9.27 8.41
C ALA A 75 3.40 8.41 9.35
N VAL A 76 4.17 7.45 8.82
CA VAL A 76 4.97 6.48 9.59
C VAL A 76 6.39 6.37 9.02
N ASP A 77 7.35 5.87 9.79
CA ASP A 77 8.73 5.60 9.36
C ASP A 77 8.96 4.15 8.92
N ILE A 78 8.00 3.26 9.20
CA ILE A 78 8.00 1.87 8.72
C ILE A 78 7.56 1.75 7.24
N PRO A 79 7.98 0.69 6.52
CA PRO A 79 7.60 0.44 5.13
C PRO A 79 6.10 0.14 5.00
N LEU A 80 5.49 0.66 3.92
CA LEU A 80 4.14 0.30 3.49
C LEU A 80 4.20 -0.61 2.26
N VAL A 81 3.45 -1.72 2.31
CA VAL A 81 3.09 -2.50 1.12
C VAL A 81 1.66 -2.13 0.72
N ALA A 82 1.47 -1.64 -0.50
CA ALA A 82 0.16 -1.20 -0.98
C ALA A 82 -0.54 -2.24 -1.84
N ASP A 83 -1.84 -2.33 -1.73
CA ASP A 83 -2.70 -2.96 -2.73
C ASP A 83 -2.86 -2.04 -3.95
N ILE A 84 -2.66 -2.58 -5.16
CA ILE A 84 -2.93 -1.84 -6.41
C ILE A 84 -3.91 -2.54 -7.34
N ASP A 85 -4.74 -3.44 -6.81
CA ASP A 85 -5.71 -4.21 -7.58
C ASP A 85 -5.01 -4.87 -8.80
N THR A 86 -5.57 -4.65 -10.00
CA THR A 86 -5.03 -5.11 -11.29
C THR A 86 -4.17 -4.05 -12.00
N GLY A 87 -3.81 -2.96 -11.30
CA GLY A 87 -3.03 -1.86 -11.86
C GLY A 87 -3.83 -0.83 -12.67
N TYR A 88 -5.15 -0.82 -12.49
CA TYR A 88 -6.09 0.22 -12.93
C TYR A 88 -6.14 0.46 -14.44
N GLY A 89 -5.97 -0.61 -15.22
CA GLY A 89 -6.12 -0.59 -16.68
C GLY A 89 -5.11 -1.50 -17.37
N ASN A 90 -4.42 -0.97 -18.38
CA ASN A 90 -3.48 -1.72 -19.21
C ASN A 90 -2.01 -1.51 -18.75
N PRO A 91 -0.99 -2.04 -19.45
CA PRO A 91 0.40 -1.86 -19.06
C PRO A 91 0.87 -0.40 -18.90
N LEU A 92 0.27 0.56 -19.60
CA LEU A 92 0.56 1.98 -19.43
C LEU A 92 0.00 2.53 -18.11
N ASN A 93 -1.18 2.06 -17.69
CA ASN A 93 -1.75 2.36 -16.38
C ASN A 93 -0.89 1.78 -15.25
N VAL A 94 -0.42 0.53 -15.40
CA VAL A 94 0.51 -0.10 -14.46
C VAL A 94 1.80 0.70 -14.36
N TYR A 95 2.41 1.07 -15.50
CA TYR A 95 3.63 1.89 -15.52
C TYR A 95 3.45 3.22 -14.78
N ARG A 96 2.34 3.92 -15.04
CA ARG A 96 2.01 5.17 -14.34
C ARG A 96 1.85 4.93 -12.84
N THR A 97 1.10 3.90 -12.45
CA THR A 97 0.83 3.56 -11.05
C THR A 97 2.11 3.27 -10.29
N VAL A 98 2.98 2.41 -10.83
CA VAL A 98 4.27 2.06 -10.22
C VAL A 98 5.19 3.27 -10.12
N THR A 99 5.19 4.16 -11.13
CA THR A 99 5.97 5.40 -11.08
C THR A 99 5.54 6.29 -9.92
N GLU A 100 4.23 6.41 -9.67
CA GLU A 100 3.70 7.20 -8.55
C GLU A 100 3.98 6.52 -7.19
N LEU A 101 3.86 5.19 -7.09
CA LEU A 101 4.24 4.46 -5.87
C LEU A 101 5.70 4.76 -5.46
N VAL A 102 6.62 4.67 -6.42
CA VAL A 102 8.05 4.93 -6.19
C VAL A 102 8.28 6.40 -5.79
N ARG A 103 7.58 7.36 -6.42
CA ARG A 103 7.65 8.78 -6.04
C ARG A 103 7.23 9.04 -4.60
N HIS A 104 6.26 8.28 -4.10
CA HIS A 104 5.73 8.42 -2.75
C HIS A 104 6.45 7.54 -1.70
N ASP A 105 7.58 6.93 -2.05
CA ASP A 105 8.37 6.04 -1.17
C ASP A 105 7.54 4.87 -0.60
N ILE A 106 6.53 4.43 -1.36
CA ILE A 106 5.79 3.20 -1.04
C ILE A 106 6.74 2.02 -1.29
N ALA A 107 6.90 1.17 -0.28
CA ALA A 107 8.02 0.23 -0.21
C ALA A 107 7.83 -1.01 -1.07
N GLY A 108 6.57 -1.42 -1.26
CA GLY A 108 6.20 -2.56 -2.08
C GLY A 108 4.71 -2.49 -2.43
N PHE A 109 4.27 -3.40 -3.29
CA PHE A 109 2.86 -3.51 -3.66
C PHE A 109 2.51 -4.93 -4.10
N ILE A 110 1.21 -5.25 -4.08
CA ILE A 110 0.65 -6.44 -4.72
C ILE A 110 -0.05 -6.03 -6.02
N LEU A 111 0.08 -6.86 -7.06
CA LEU A 111 -0.60 -6.70 -8.34
C LEU A 111 -1.28 -8.03 -8.65
N GLU A 112 -2.58 -8.00 -8.89
CA GLU A 112 -3.41 -9.18 -9.05
C GLU A 112 -3.51 -9.63 -10.52
N ASP A 113 -3.86 -10.90 -10.71
CA ASP A 113 -4.14 -11.53 -12.00
C ASP A 113 -5.64 -11.61 -12.32
N GLN A 114 -6.48 -10.96 -11.51
CA GLN A 114 -7.93 -10.86 -11.75
C GLN A 114 -8.21 -10.22 -13.12
N GLU A 115 -9.16 -10.79 -13.86
CA GLU A 115 -9.72 -10.15 -15.05
C GLU A 115 -10.69 -9.03 -14.60
N TRP A 116 -10.47 -7.80 -15.08
CA TRP A 116 -11.23 -6.62 -14.70
C TRP A 116 -11.47 -5.67 -15.91
N PRO A 117 -12.62 -4.98 -16.00
CA PRO A 117 -13.78 -5.16 -15.15
C PRO A 117 -14.52 -6.46 -15.43
#